data_AF-A0A2J8PN37-F1
#
_entry.id   AF-A0A2J8PN37-F1
#
_cell.length_a   1.000
_cell.length_b   1.000
_cell.length_c   1.000
_cell.angle_alpha   90.00
_cell.angle_beta   90.00
_cell.angle_gamma   90.00
#
_symmetry.space_group_name_H-M   'P 1'
#
loop_
_entity.id
_entity.type
_entity.pdbx_description
1 polymer ?
#
loop_
_entity_poly.entity_id
_entity_poly.type
_entity_poly.pdbx_seq_one_letter_code
_entity_poly.pdbx_strand_id
1 'polypeptide(L)'
;IIYEQVMIAALDYGRDDLALFCLQELRRQFPGSHRVKRLTGMRFEAMERYDDAIQLYDRILQEDPTNTAARKRKIAIRKAQGKNVEAIRELNEYLEQFVGDQEAWHELAELYINEHDLQVEVRRKPNILLRLSK
;
A
#
# COMPACT_ATOMS: atom_id res chain seq x y z
N ILE A 1 -4.63 -20.03 7.63
CA ILE A 1 -4.20 -19.97 6.21
C ILE A 1 -5.41 -19.81 5.29
N ILE A 2 -6.40 -20.73 5.29
CA ILE A 2 -7.58 -20.64 4.43
C ILE A 2 -8.36 -19.32 4.61
N TYR A 3 -8.72 -18.95 5.84
CA TYR A 3 -9.46 -17.71 6.10
C TYR A 3 -8.74 -16.45 5.63
N GLU A 4 -7.40 -16.41 5.68
CA GLU A 4 -6.64 -15.24 5.23
C GLU A 4 -6.62 -15.13 3.70
N GLN A 5 -6.41 -16.26 3.00
CA GLN A 5 -6.46 -16.28 1.54
C GLN A 5 -7.86 -15.90 1.02
N VAL A 6 -8.90 -16.44 1.64
CA VAL A 6 -10.29 -16.09 1.30
C VAL A 6 -10.57 -14.63 1.61
N MET A 7 -10.07 -14.09 2.72
CA MET A 7 -10.24 -12.68 3.06
C MET A 7 -9.58 -11.76 2.03
N ILE A 8 -8.34 -12.04 1.62
CA ILE A 8 -7.62 -11.24 0.62
C ILE A 8 -8.37 -11.28 -0.71
N ALA A 9 -8.72 -12.48 -1.19
CA ALA A 9 -9.51 -12.62 -2.42
C ALA A 9 -10.86 -11.89 -2.31
N ALA A 10 -11.54 -11.98 -1.16
CA ALA A 10 -12.80 -11.29 -0.95
C ALA A 10 -12.64 -9.76 -1.05
N LEU A 11 -11.55 -9.19 -0.54
CA LEU A 11 -11.24 -7.77 -0.72
C LEU A 11 -11.03 -7.42 -2.20
N ASP A 12 -10.28 -8.23 -2.94
CA ASP A 12 -9.99 -8.00 -4.37
C ASP A 12 -11.28 -7.98 -5.22
N TYR A 13 -12.29 -8.76 -4.83
CA TYR A 13 -13.61 -8.81 -5.49
C TYR A 13 -14.66 -7.88 -4.84
N GLY A 14 -14.29 -7.02 -3.89
CA GLY A 14 -15.21 -6.09 -3.22
C GLY A 14 -16.25 -6.76 -2.31
N ARG A 15 -16.04 -8.03 -1.94
CA ARG A 15 -16.91 -8.81 -1.03
C ARG A 15 -16.57 -8.55 0.43
N ASP A 16 -16.91 -7.36 0.90
CA ASP A 16 -16.63 -6.93 2.28
C ASP A 16 -17.30 -7.81 3.34
N ASP A 17 -18.49 -8.35 3.03
CA ASP A 17 -19.23 -9.28 3.87
C ASP A 17 -18.40 -10.52 4.21
N LEU A 18 -17.81 -11.15 3.18
CA LEU A 18 -16.99 -12.35 3.32
C LEU A 18 -15.63 -12.02 3.96
N ALA A 19 -15.04 -10.88 3.60
CA ALA A 19 -13.78 -10.42 4.19
C ALA A 19 -13.94 -10.18 5.71
N LEU A 20 -15.05 -9.57 6.12
CA LEU A 20 -15.37 -9.33 7.53
C LEU A 20 -15.58 -10.64 8.30
N PHE A 21 -16.33 -11.58 7.73
CA PHE A 21 -16.53 -12.90 8.34
C PHE A 21 -15.19 -13.61 8.58
N CYS A 22 -14.34 -13.67 7.56
CA CYS A 22 -13.02 -14.29 7.67
C CYS A 22 -12.14 -13.58 8.70
N LEU A 23 -12.20 -12.25 8.76
CA LEU A 23 -11.45 -11.45 9.73
C LEU A 23 -11.92 -11.69 11.17
N GLN A 24 -13.23 -11.87 11.41
CA GLN A 24 -13.78 -12.21 12.72
C GLN A 24 -13.28 -13.58 13.20
N GLU A 25 -13.31 -14.59 12.33
CA GLU A 25 -12.77 -15.92 12.66
C GLU A 25 -11.27 -15.89 12.96
N LEU A 26 -10.50 -15.13 12.18
CA LEU A 26 -9.06 -14.97 12.42
C LEU A 26 -8.77 -14.26 13.76
N ARG A 27 -9.56 -13.23 14.12
CA ARG A 27 -9.43 -12.55 15.42
C ARG A 27 -9.74 -13.45 16.59
N ARG A 28 -10.76 -14.32 16.45
CA ARG A 28 -11.14 -15.29 17.47
C ARG A 28 -10.04 -16.33 17.70
N GLN A 29 -9.39 -16.79 16.63
CA GLN A 29 -8.32 -17.79 16.71
C GLN A 29 -6.98 -17.20 17.16
N PHE A 30 -6.68 -15.96 16.78
CA PHE A 30 -5.38 -15.33 17.01
C PHE A 30 -5.52 -13.92 17.61
N PRO A 31 -6.00 -13.80 18.86
CA PRO A 31 -6.15 -12.51 19.51
C PRO A 31 -4.78 -11.82 19.63
N GLY A 32 -4.72 -10.52 19.30
CA GLY A 32 -3.50 -9.72 19.40
C GLY A 32 -2.48 -9.90 18.26
N SER A 33 -2.68 -10.85 17.34
CA SER A 33 -1.75 -11.09 16.24
C SER A 33 -1.57 -9.87 15.33
N HIS A 34 -0.32 -9.43 15.13
CA HIS A 34 0.04 -8.37 14.17
C HIS A 34 -0.41 -8.70 12.76
N ARG A 35 -0.38 -9.97 12.37
CA ARG A 35 -0.87 -10.44 11.08
C ARG A 35 -2.36 -10.15 10.91
N VAL A 36 -3.17 -10.42 11.94
CA VAL A 36 -4.62 -10.15 11.93
C VAL A 36 -4.92 -8.65 12.04
N LYS A 37 -4.13 -7.89 12.83
CA LYS A 37 -4.19 -6.42 12.83
C LYS A 37 -3.91 -5.88 11.42
N ARG A 38 -2.89 -6.40 10.73
CA ARG A 38 -2.55 -5.98 9.36
C ARG A 38 -3.68 -6.24 8.37
N LEU A 39 -4.32 -7.41 8.43
CA LEU A 39 -5.50 -7.73 7.61
C LEU A 39 -6.68 -6.78 7.89
N THR A 40 -6.87 -6.36 9.14
CA THR A 40 -7.85 -5.30 9.45
C THR A 40 -7.50 -4.00 8.72
N GLY A 41 -6.22 -3.63 8.69
CA GLY A 41 -5.76 -2.47 7.93
C GLY A 41 -6.06 -2.60 6.44
N MET A 42 -5.85 -3.78 5.85
CA MET A 42 -6.13 -4.02 4.43
C MET A 42 -7.61 -3.84 4.10
N ARG A 43 -8.51 -4.22 5.02
CA ARG A 43 -9.94 -3.95 4.87
C ARG A 43 -10.26 -2.44 4.95
N PHE A 44 -9.58 -1.67 5.81
CA PHE A 44 -9.73 -0.21 5.81
C PHE A 44 -9.24 0.39 4.50
N GLU A 45 -8.15 -0.10 3.93
CA GLU A 45 -7.67 0.34 2.61
C GLU A 45 -8.69 0.07 1.51
N ALA A 46 -9.32 -1.12 1.49
CA ALA A 46 -10.38 -1.45 0.54
C ALA A 46 -11.63 -0.57 0.68
N MET A 47 -11.81 0.05 1.84
CA MET A 47 -12.87 1.04 2.10
C MET A 47 -12.40 2.49 1.86
N GLU A 48 -11.20 2.69 1.31
CA GLU A 48 -10.56 4.00 1.14
C GLU A 48 -10.35 4.78 2.47
N ARG A 49 -10.45 4.08 3.61
CA ARG A 49 -10.20 4.62 4.95
C ARG A 49 -8.71 4.58 5.27
N TYR A 50 -7.92 5.29 4.46
CA TYR A 50 -6.47 5.24 4.52
C TYR A 50 -5.90 5.71 5.87
N ASP A 51 -6.50 6.72 6.49
CA ASP A 51 -6.01 7.24 7.79
C ASP A 51 -6.16 6.20 8.90
N ASP A 52 -7.26 5.45 8.93
CA ASP A 52 -7.47 4.36 9.88
C ASP A 52 -6.49 3.21 9.64
N ALA A 53 -6.23 2.88 8.37
CA ALA A 53 -5.24 1.87 8.00
C ALA A 53 -3.83 2.28 8.46
N ILE A 54 -3.42 3.53 8.19
CA ILE A 54 -2.12 4.08 8.58
C ILE A 54 -1.96 4.04 10.09
N GLN A 55 -2.95 4.53 10.86
CA GLN A 55 -2.88 4.50 12.32
C GLN A 55 -2.71 3.07 12.85
N LEU A 56 -3.37 2.09 12.21
CA LEU A 56 -3.23 0.70 12.62
C LEU A 56 -1.85 0.14 12.30
N TYR A 57 -1.29 0.47 11.13
CA TYR A 57 0.07 0.08 10.75
C TYR A 57 1.13 0.74 11.63
N ASP A 58 0.93 2.00 12.00
CA ASP A 58 1.82 2.70 12.93
C ASP A 58 1.83 2.04 14.31
N ARG A 59 0.67 1.60 14.82
CA ARG A 59 0.63 0.82 16.06
C ARG A 59 1.37 -0.52 15.94
N ILE A 60 1.23 -1.22 14.81
CA ILE A 60 2.01 -2.46 14.58
C ILE A 60 3.50 -2.15 14.58
N LEU A 61 3.95 -1.08 13.93
CA LEU A 61 5.35 -0.69 13.85
C LEU A 61 5.91 -0.13 15.17
N GLN A 62 5.06 0.45 16.03
CA GLN A 62 5.43 0.83 17.40
C GLN A 62 5.68 -0.42 18.27
N GLU A 63 4.87 -1.45 18.10
CA GLU A 63 5.01 -2.73 18.83
C GLU A 63 6.16 -3.59 18.25
N ASP A 64 6.33 -3.59 16.93
CA ASP A 64 7.36 -4.32 16.18
C ASP A 64 7.89 -3.47 15.00
N PRO A 65 8.99 -2.72 15.21
CA PRO A 65 9.61 -1.89 14.16
C PRO A 65 10.14 -2.68 12.96
N THR A 66 10.35 -4.00 13.12
CA THR A 66 10.88 -4.89 12.09
C THR A 66 9.80 -5.48 11.19
N ASN A 67 8.52 -5.14 11.43
CA ASN A 67 7.39 -5.63 10.67
C ASN A 67 7.36 -5.05 9.24
N THR A 68 8.13 -5.67 8.34
CA THR A 68 8.23 -5.26 6.94
C THR A 68 6.88 -5.25 6.24
N ALA A 69 6.00 -6.20 6.56
CA ALA A 69 4.67 -6.29 5.97
C ALA A 69 3.79 -5.07 6.30
N ALA A 70 3.83 -4.56 7.54
CA ALA A 70 3.10 -3.34 7.90
C ALA A 70 3.69 -2.10 7.21
N ARG A 71 5.02 -2.01 7.11
CA ARG A 71 5.71 -0.91 6.42
C ARG A 71 5.39 -0.88 4.92
N LYS A 72 5.42 -2.04 4.24
CA LYS A 72 5.04 -2.15 2.82
C LYS A 72 3.59 -1.75 2.57
N ARG A 73 2.65 -2.04 3.49
CA ARG A 73 1.26 -1.55 3.36
C ARG A 73 1.16 -0.03 3.42
N LYS A 74 1.91 0.64 4.30
CA LYS A 74 1.94 2.12 4.33
C LYS A 74 2.43 2.71 3.01
N ILE A 75 3.50 2.15 2.46
CA ILE A 75 4.04 2.53 1.15
C ILE A 75 2.98 2.32 0.06
N ALA A 76 2.30 1.16 0.06
CA ALA A 76 1.22 0.88 -0.89
C ALA A 76 0.08 1.90 -0.81
N ILE A 77 -0.29 2.36 0.39
CA ILE A 77 -1.28 3.43 0.56
C ILE A 77 -0.80 4.73 -0.08
N ARG A 78 0.47 5.13 0.10
CA ARG A 78 1.01 6.34 -0.55
C ARG A 78 0.94 6.25 -2.07
N LYS A 79 1.26 5.07 -2.63
CA LYS A 79 1.11 4.79 -4.07
C LYS A 79 -0.34 4.93 -4.52
N ALA A 80 -1.28 4.32 -3.79
CA ALA A 80 -2.72 4.40 -4.11
C ALA A 80 -3.27 5.83 -4.06
N GLN A 81 -2.72 6.68 -3.18
CA GLN A 81 -3.05 8.11 -3.09
C GLN A 81 -2.37 8.98 -4.17
N GLY A 82 -1.56 8.39 -5.06
CA GLY A 82 -0.77 9.13 -6.06
C GLY A 82 0.39 9.93 -5.49
N LYS A 83 0.76 9.71 -4.22
CA LYS A 83 1.85 10.39 -3.53
C LYS A 83 3.19 9.72 -3.84
N ASN A 84 3.54 9.66 -5.12
CA ASN A 84 4.70 8.91 -5.61
C ASN A 84 6.02 9.37 -5.00
N VAL A 85 6.23 10.69 -4.83
CA VAL A 85 7.45 11.25 -4.22
C VAL A 85 7.62 10.76 -2.77
N GLU A 86 6.54 10.73 -2.00
CA GLU A 86 6.55 10.20 -0.63
C GLU A 86 6.81 8.68 -0.63
N ALA A 87 6.16 7.94 -1.54
CA ALA A 87 6.37 6.49 -1.67
C ALA A 87 7.81 6.14 -2.05
N ILE A 88 8.43 6.88 -2.97
CA ILE A 88 9.84 6.71 -3.37
C ILE A 88 10.75 6.95 -2.16
N ARG A 89 10.53 8.03 -1.40
CA ARG A 89 11.32 8.30 -0.19
C ARG A 89 11.21 7.17 0.82
N GLU A 90 9.99 6.74 1.15
CA GLU A 90 9.75 5.65 2.11
C GLU A 90 10.32 4.29 1.62
N LEU A 91 10.29 4.01 0.31
CA LEU A 91 10.90 2.81 -0.28
C LEU A 91 12.42 2.83 -0.19
N ASN A 92 13.07 3.97 -0.44
CA ASN A 92 14.52 4.10 -0.26
C ASN A 92 14.90 3.87 1.21
N GLU A 93 14.22 4.52 2.16
CA GLU A 93 14.44 4.32 3.61
C GLU A 93 14.21 2.85 4.03
N TYR A 94 13.24 2.16 3.43
CA TYR A 94 13.02 0.73 3.66
C TYR A 94 14.18 -0.12 3.11
N LEU A 95 14.58 0.13 1.87
CA LEU A 95 15.61 -0.66 1.18
C LEU A 95 17.01 -0.47 1.77
N GLU A 96 17.29 0.63 2.47
CA GLU A 96 18.51 0.79 3.28
C GLU A 96 18.66 -0.31 4.34
N GLN A 97 17.55 -0.80 4.88
CA GLN A 97 17.52 -1.86 5.90
C GLN A 97 17.27 -3.25 5.30
N PHE A 98 16.53 -3.32 4.19
CA PHE A 98 16.07 -4.56 3.57
C PHE A 98 16.52 -4.69 2.11
N VAL A 99 17.84 -4.56 1.89
CA VAL A 99 18.48 -4.56 0.55
C VAL A 99 18.14 -5.80 -0.29
N GLY A 100 17.79 -6.93 0.35
CA GLY A 100 17.42 -8.18 -0.33
C GLY A 100 15.97 -8.29 -0.79
N ASP A 101 15.11 -7.31 -0.50
CA ASP A 101 13.69 -7.34 -0.92
C ASP A 101 13.56 -6.94 -2.40
N GLN A 102 13.62 -7.94 -3.29
CA GLN A 102 13.51 -7.74 -4.73
C GLN A 102 12.19 -7.09 -5.14
N GLU A 103 11.09 -7.42 -4.47
CA GLU A 103 9.77 -6.84 -4.76
C GLU A 103 9.79 -5.33 -4.50
N ALA A 104 10.37 -4.88 -3.39
CA ALA A 104 10.51 -3.46 -3.10
C ALA A 104 11.42 -2.72 -4.10
N TRP A 105 12.48 -3.35 -4.61
CA TRP A 105 13.29 -2.79 -5.69
C TRP A 105 12.51 -2.64 -7.00
N HIS A 106 11.72 -3.65 -7.36
CA HIS A 106 10.84 -3.59 -8.52
C HIS A 106 9.81 -2.45 -8.39
N GLU A 107 9.16 -2.35 -7.24
CA GLU A 107 8.22 -1.26 -6.97
C GLU A 107 8.86 0.12 -7.04
N LEU A 108 10.08 0.27 -6.52
CA LEU A 108 10.84 1.53 -6.59
C LEU A 108 11.16 1.91 -8.04
N ALA A 109 11.60 0.93 -8.85
CA ALA A 109 11.89 1.15 -10.27
C ALA A 109 10.65 1.57 -11.06
N GLU A 110 9.50 0.92 -10.84
CA GLU A 110 8.22 1.30 -11.45
C GLU A 110 7.83 2.73 -11.11
N LEU A 111 8.00 3.16 -9.85
CA LEU A 111 7.70 4.53 -9.45
C LEU A 111 8.61 5.55 -10.13
N TYR A 112 9.91 5.28 -10.28
CA TYR A 112 10.81 6.18 -11.02
C TYR A 112 10.43 6.30 -12.50
N ILE A 113 10.03 5.19 -13.14
CA ILE A 113 9.56 5.20 -14.53
C ILE A 113 8.31 6.07 -14.64
N ASN A 114 7.33 5.85 -13.78
CA ASN A 114 6.09 6.62 -13.78
C ASN A 114 6.33 8.12 -13.54
N GLU A 115 7.21 8.49 -12.62
CA GLU A 115 7.59 9.89 -12.40
C GLU A 115 8.30 10.52 -13.60
N HIS A 116 9.18 9.77 -14.26
CA HIS A 116 9.85 10.26 -15.47
C HIS A 116 8.85 10.47 -16.62
N ASP A 117 7.94 9.52 -16.84
CA ASP A 117 6.89 9.62 -17.84
C ASP A 117 5.91 10.77 -17.55
N LEU A 118 5.54 10.97 -16.28
CA LEU A 118 4.75 12.13 -15.85
C LEU A 118 5.45 13.45 -16.17
N GLN A 119 6.76 13.55 -15.91
CA GLN A 119 7.53 14.75 -16.27
C GLN A 119 7.59 14.97 -17.78
N VAL A 120 7.72 13.91 -18.59
CA VAL A 120 7.71 13.99 -20.05
C VAL A 120 6.33 14.42 -20.56
N GLU A 121 5.24 13.87 -20.02
CA GLU A 121 3.87 14.22 -20.40
C GLU A 121 3.52 15.66 -20.00
N VAL A 122 3.90 16.08 -18.79
CA VAL A 122 3.76 17.48 -18.33
C VAL A 122 4.63 18.43 -19.14
N ARG A 123 5.75 18.00 -19.73
CA ARG A 123 6.54 18.81 -20.69
C ARG A 123 5.97 18.79 -22.11
N ARG A 124 5.24 17.74 -22.51
CA ARG A 124 4.58 17.66 -23.82
C ARG A 124 3.30 18.51 -23.88
N LYS A 125 2.50 18.52 -22.82
CA LYS A 125 1.25 19.31 -22.73
C LYS A 125 1.40 20.84 -22.90
N PRO A 126 2.48 21.52 -22.45
CA PRO A 126 2.67 22.96 -22.70
C PRO A 126 2.79 23.31 -24.19
N ASN A 127 3.20 22.36 -25.04
CA ASN A 127 3.27 22.58 -26.49
C ASN A 127 1.94 22.33 -27.23
N ILE A 128 0.95 21.69 -26.60
CA ILE A 128 -0.35 21.41 -27.23
C ILE A 128 -1.29 22.62 -27.08
N LEU A 129 -1.18 23.38 -25.99
CA LEU A 129 -1.97 24.61 -25.79
C LEU A 129 -1.50 25.80 -26.67
N LEU A 130 -0.31 25.75 -27.26
CA LEU A 130 0.19 26.78 -28.18
C LEU A 130 -0.20 26.56 -29.65
N ARG A 131 -0.77 25.40 -30.00
CA ARG A 131 -1.19 25.07 -31.38
C ARG A 131 -2.69 25.26 -31.63
N LEU A 132 -3.47 25.65 -30.63
CA LEU A 132 -4.90 25.94 -30.75
C LEU A 132 -5.23 27.45 -30.66
N SER A 133 -4.22 28.33 -30.71
CA SER A 133 -4.38 29.80 -30.67
C SER A 133 -3.90 30.52 -31.95
N LYS A 134 -3.88 29.84 -33.10
CA LYS A 134 -3.71 30.47 -34.42
C LYS A 134 -4.79 30.01 -35.37
#